data_AF-A0A2H6EPV9-F1
#
_entry.id   AF-A0A2H6EPV9-F1
#
_cell.length_a   1.000
_cell.length_b   1.000
_cell.length_c   1.000
_cell.angle_alpha   90.00
_cell.angle_beta   90.00
_cell.angle_gamma   90.00
#
_symmetry.space_group_name_H-M   'P 1'
#
loop_
_entity.id
_entity.type
_entity.pdbx_description
1 polymer ?
#
loop_
_entity_poly.entity_id
_entity_poly.type
_entity_poly.pdbx_seq_one_letter_code
_entity_poly.pdbx_strand_id
1 'polypeptide(L)'
;MLIEKLKNDSLNILYTAAYLRVIQTFWDKRGFPIDDEPGIIGSLYQLGLFYPNGNVREPHFYPKANEFGEKVKESINLFENFNKKDFIQLIR
;
A
#
# COMPACT_ATOMS: atom_id res chain seq x y z
N MET A 1 3.93 -8.53 24.06
CA MET A 1 2.88 -8.90 23.09
C MET A 1 3.26 -8.35 21.71
N LEU A 2 2.66 -8.86 20.61
CA LEU A 2 2.95 -8.36 19.26
C LEU A 2 2.71 -6.85 19.13
N ILE A 3 1.63 -6.34 19.72
CA ILE A 3 1.27 -4.90 19.74
C ILE A 3 2.40 -4.03 20.31
N GLU A 4 3.10 -4.49 21.36
CA GLU A 4 4.22 -3.75 21.94
C GLU A 4 5.42 -3.66 20.98
N LYS A 5 5.64 -4.68 20.15
CA LYS A 5 6.70 -4.65 19.13
C LYS A 5 6.39 -3.67 18.00
N LEU A 6 5.11 -3.45 17.70
CA LEU A 6 4.68 -2.50 16.67
C LEU A 6 4.85 -1.04 17.08
N LYS A 7 5.17 -0.75 18.36
CA LYS A 7 5.56 0.59 18.81
C LYS A 7 7.00 0.96 18.42
N ASN A 8 7.81 0.01 17.99
CA ASN A 8 9.13 0.28 17.45
C ASN A 8 9.01 0.58 15.95
N ASP A 9 9.44 1.77 15.54
CA ASP A 9 9.25 2.25 14.16
C ASP A 9 9.88 1.34 13.11
N SER A 10 11.11 0.87 13.33
CA SER A 10 11.81 0.00 12.39
C SER A 10 11.09 -1.34 12.21
N LEU A 11 10.60 -1.93 13.30
CA LEU A 11 9.79 -3.15 13.23
C LEU A 11 8.44 -2.87 12.56
N ASN A 12 7.78 -1.78 12.91
CA ASN A 12 6.49 -1.40 12.32
C ASN A 12 6.59 -1.26 10.80
N ILE A 13 7.62 -0.56 10.31
CA ILE A 13 7.91 -0.40 8.88
C ILE A 13 8.18 -1.75 8.23
N LEU A 14 8.98 -2.62 8.86
CA LEU A 14 9.26 -3.96 8.34
C LEU A 14 7.98 -4.81 8.20
N TYR A 15 7.12 -4.82 9.21
CA TYR A 15 5.84 -5.54 9.17
C TYR A 15 4.90 -4.96 8.11
N THR A 16 4.86 -3.64 7.98
CA THR A 16 4.10 -2.96 6.94
C THR A 16 4.57 -3.38 5.56
N ALA A 17 5.88 -3.30 5.27
CA ALA A 17 6.46 -3.70 4.00
C ALA A 17 6.21 -5.18 3.67
N ALA A 18 6.32 -6.07 4.67
CA ALA A 18 6.02 -7.48 4.51
C ALA A 18 4.55 -7.71 4.14
N TYR A 19 3.62 -6.97 4.77
CA TYR A 19 2.20 -7.09 4.47
C TYR A 19 1.85 -6.56 3.07
N LEU A 20 2.44 -5.44 2.65
CA LEU A 20 2.29 -4.94 1.27
C LEU A 20 2.77 -5.97 0.24
N ARG A 21 3.91 -6.63 0.51
CA ARG A 21 4.41 -7.71 -0.37
C ARG A 21 3.45 -8.89 -0.45
N VAL A 22 2.80 -9.27 0.66
CA VAL A 22 1.77 -10.32 0.68
C VAL A 22 0.59 -9.94 -0.20
N ILE A 23 0.10 -8.68 -0.10
CA ILE A 23 -0.99 -8.17 -0.92
C ILE A 23 -0.65 -8.23 -2.40
N GLN A 24 0.51 -7.68 -2.79
CA GLN A 24 0.97 -7.66 -4.19
C GLN A 24 1.09 -9.08 -4.75
N THR A 25 1.76 -9.98 -4.01
CA THR A 25 1.96 -11.38 -4.43
C THR A 25 0.63 -12.12 -4.56
N PHE A 26 -0.34 -11.84 -3.69
CA PHE A 26 -1.66 -12.47 -3.74
C PHE A 26 -2.42 -12.15 -5.04
N TRP A 27 -2.32 -10.89 -5.47
CA TRP A 27 -2.96 -10.34 -6.67
C TRP A 27 -2.22 -10.77 -7.95
N ASP A 28 -0.89 -10.68 -7.94
CA ASP A 28 -0.03 -11.13 -9.04
C ASP A 28 -0.25 -12.61 -9.40
N LYS A 29 -0.29 -13.50 -8.38
CA LYS A 29 -0.57 -14.93 -8.59
C LYS A 29 -1.93 -15.24 -9.21
N ARG A 30 -2.84 -14.27 -9.25
CA ARG A 30 -4.17 -14.39 -9.87
C ARG A 30 -4.26 -13.69 -11.22
N GLY A 31 -3.15 -13.18 -11.74
CA GLY A 31 -3.08 -12.50 -13.04
C GLY A 31 -3.46 -11.02 -13.00
N PHE A 32 -3.48 -10.40 -11.82
CA PHE A 32 -3.80 -8.98 -11.64
C PHE A 32 -2.66 -8.26 -10.90
N PRO A 33 -1.46 -8.09 -11.50
CA PRO A 33 -0.38 -7.37 -10.85
C PRO A 33 -0.81 -5.93 -10.54
N ILE A 34 -0.50 -5.46 -9.33
CA ILE A 34 -0.89 -4.13 -8.82
C ILE A 34 0.31 -3.36 -8.26
N ASP A 35 1.53 -3.74 -8.64
CA ASP A 35 2.76 -3.15 -8.09
C ASP A 35 2.82 -1.63 -8.28
N ASP A 36 2.31 -1.12 -9.41
CA ASP A 36 2.26 0.30 -9.75
C ASP A 36 0.90 0.96 -9.43
N GLU A 37 0.05 0.30 -8.65
CA GLU A 37 -1.30 0.74 -8.31
C GLU A 37 -1.42 1.09 -6.82
N PRO A 38 -0.78 2.17 -6.34
CA PRO A 38 -0.71 2.49 -4.92
C PRO A 38 -2.07 2.74 -4.28
N GLY A 39 -3.04 3.24 -5.05
CA GLY A 39 -4.41 3.40 -4.57
C GLY A 39 -5.06 2.06 -4.23
N ILE A 40 -4.88 1.06 -5.09
CA ILE A 40 -5.42 -0.30 -4.88
C ILE A 40 -4.70 -0.97 -3.71
N ILE A 41 -3.36 -0.88 -3.66
CA ILE A 41 -2.57 -1.39 -2.55
C ILE A 41 -3.01 -0.76 -1.22
N GLY A 42 -3.18 0.57 -1.18
CA GLY A 42 -3.64 1.29 -0.01
C GLY A 42 -5.02 0.83 0.47
N SER A 43 -5.97 0.66 -0.44
CA SER A 43 -7.29 0.12 -0.12
C SER A 43 -7.22 -1.28 0.48
N LEU A 44 -6.39 -2.16 -0.06
CA LEU A 44 -6.24 -3.54 0.43
C LEU A 44 -5.49 -3.59 1.77
N TYR A 45 -4.55 -2.68 2.00
CA TYR A 45 -3.90 -2.54 3.30
C TYR A 45 -4.93 -2.27 4.41
N GLN A 46 -5.90 -1.38 4.13
CA GLN A 46 -6.98 -1.06 5.07
C GLN A 46 -8.03 -2.18 5.18
N LEU A 47 -8.46 -2.75 4.04
CA LEU A 47 -9.59 -3.67 3.97
C LEU A 47 -9.24 -5.13 4.26
N GLY A 48 -7.95 -5.48 4.13
CA GLY A 48 -7.48 -6.87 4.14
C GLY A 48 -7.74 -7.61 2.84
N LEU A 49 -7.20 -8.84 2.73
CA LEU A 49 -7.45 -9.76 1.61
C LEU A 49 -8.75 -10.55 1.74
N PHE A 50 -9.43 -10.44 2.89
CA PHE A 50 -10.64 -11.18 3.21
C PHE A 50 -11.73 -10.21 3.68
N TYR A 51 -12.98 -10.56 3.38
CA TYR A 51 -14.15 -9.95 3.99
C TYR A 51 -14.30 -10.40 5.45
N PRO A 52 -15.05 -9.69 6.29
CA PRO A 52 -15.30 -10.09 7.68
C PRO A 52 -15.94 -11.47 7.84
N ASN A 53 -16.65 -11.95 6.81
CA ASN A 53 -17.24 -13.28 6.76
C ASN A 53 -16.24 -14.38 6.33
N GLY A 54 -14.96 -14.05 6.15
CA GLY A 54 -13.91 -14.99 5.77
C GLY A 54 -13.78 -15.22 4.26
N ASN A 55 -14.71 -14.72 3.44
CA ASN A 55 -14.61 -14.85 1.99
C ASN A 55 -13.42 -14.05 1.46
N VAL A 56 -12.76 -14.58 0.44
CA VAL A 56 -11.66 -13.89 -0.24
C VAL A 56 -12.18 -12.66 -0.97
N ARG A 57 -11.44 -11.54 -0.89
CA ARG A 57 -11.62 -10.40 -1.80
C ARG A 57 -10.89 -10.71 -3.09
N GLU A 58 -11.59 -11.38 -4.00
CA GLU A 58 -11.00 -11.78 -5.27
C GLU A 58 -10.61 -10.53 -6.10
N PRO A 59 -9.44 -10.54 -6.74
CA PRO A 59 -9.05 -9.53 -7.71
C PRO A 59 -10.07 -9.37 -8.83
N HIS A 60 -10.19 -8.15 -9.34
CA HIS A 60 -11.07 -7.82 -10.45
C HIS A 60 -10.26 -7.10 -11.53
N PHE A 61 -10.68 -7.22 -12.79
CA PHE A 61 -10.07 -6.57 -13.96
C PHE A 61 -10.01 -5.03 -13.91
N TYR A 62 -10.86 -4.40 -13.09
CA TYR A 62 -10.96 -2.94 -12.99
C TYR A 62 -11.14 -2.56 -11.52
N PRO A 63 -10.14 -2.84 -10.68
CA PRO A 63 -10.24 -2.53 -9.27
C PRO A 63 -10.27 -1.01 -9.10
N LYS A 64 -10.97 -0.54 -8.07
CA LYS A 64 -11.03 0.88 -7.75
C LYS A 64 -10.56 1.08 -6.31
N ALA A 65 -9.81 2.15 -6.11
CA ALA A 65 -9.44 2.55 -4.77
C ALA A 65 -10.68 3.01 -4.01
N ASN A 66 -10.68 2.75 -2.71
CA ASN A 66 -11.57 3.40 -1.76
C ASN A 66 -10.96 4.75 -1.33
N GLU A 67 -11.68 5.49 -0.48
CA GLU A 67 -11.23 6.80 0.00
C GLU A 67 -9.83 6.77 0.63
N PHE A 68 -9.50 5.71 1.39
CA PHE A 68 -8.17 5.56 1.97
C PHE A 68 -7.09 5.36 0.90
N GLY A 69 -7.37 4.52 -0.10
CA GLY A 69 -6.47 4.30 -1.22
C GLY A 69 -6.22 5.57 -2.03
N GLU A 70 -7.24 6.38 -2.28
CA GLU A 70 -7.06 7.68 -2.94
C GLU A 70 -6.15 8.61 -2.14
N LYS A 71 -6.31 8.66 -0.80
CA LYS A 71 -5.41 9.43 0.07
C LYS A 71 -3.97 8.90 0.05
N VAL A 72 -3.77 7.58 -0.06
CA VAL A 72 -2.43 7.00 -0.24
C VAL A 72 -1.80 7.49 -1.56
N LYS A 73 -2.57 7.47 -2.65
CA LYS A 73 -2.12 7.97 -3.95
C LYS A 73 -1.76 9.45 -3.90
N GLU A 74 -2.59 10.28 -3.27
CA GLU A 74 -2.30 11.70 -3.03
C GLU A 74 -1.02 11.88 -2.22
N SER A 75 -0.82 11.09 -1.16
CA SER A 75 0.38 11.16 -0.32
C SER A 75 1.65 10.84 -1.11
N ILE A 76 1.64 9.81 -1.96
CA ILE A 76 2.80 9.48 -2.82
C ILE A 76 3.11 10.64 -3.77
N ASN A 77 2.10 11.21 -4.41
CA ASN A 77 2.28 12.38 -5.28
C ASN A 77 2.91 13.56 -4.52
N LEU A 78 2.49 13.80 -3.27
CA LEU A 78 3.09 14.84 -2.42
C LEU A 78 4.57 14.54 -2.11
N PHE A 79 4.90 13.30 -1.75
CA PHE A 79 6.27 12.87 -1.48
C PHE A 79 7.18 12.99 -2.71
N GLU A 80 6.70 12.55 -3.88
CA GLU A 80 7.46 12.68 -5.13
C GLU A 80 7.70 14.14 -5.50
N ASN A 81 6.69 14.99 -5.34
CA ASN A 81 6.81 16.42 -5.61
C ASN A 81 7.75 17.12 -4.62
N PHE A 82 7.74 16.71 -3.36
CA PHE A 82 8.69 17.19 -2.35
C PHE A 82 10.12 16.83 -2.75
N ASN A 83 10.39 15.55 -3.05
CA ASN A 83 11.71 15.07 -3.45
C ASN A 83 12.23 15.75 -4.73
N LYS A 84 11.35 16.02 -5.70
CA LYS A 84 11.71 16.77 -6.92
C LYS A 84 12.13 18.21 -6.60
N LYS A 85 11.45 18.89 -5.68
CA LYS A 85 11.79 20.25 -5.27
C LYS A 85 13.15 20.30 -4.57
N ASP A 86 13.42 19.37 -3.68
CA ASP A 86 14.70 19.28 -2.97
C ASP A 86 15.87 19.02 -3.95
N PHE A 87 15.68 18.10 -4.90
CA PHE A 87 16.68 17.86 -5.95
C PHE A 87 16.97 19.13 -6.77
N ILE A 88 15.95 19.89 -7.16
CA ILE A 88 16.11 21.15 -7.90
C ILE A 88 16.86 22.21 -7.08
N GLN A 89 16.68 22.24 -5.74
CA GLN A 89 17.43 23.15 -4.87
C GLN A 89 18.89 22.73 -4.69
N LEU A 90 19.20 21.43 -4.74
CA LEU A 90 20.57 20.91 -4.61
C LEU A 90 21.47 21.17 -5.82
N ILE A 91 20.88 21.39 -7.01
CA ILE A 91 21.62 21.61 -8.27
C ILE A 91 21.63 23.09 -8.72
N ARG A 92 21.12 24.00 -7.88
CA ARG A 92 21.18 25.46 -8.07
C ARG A 92 22.22 26.06 -7.13
#